data_AF-A0A7Z9DJY6-F1
#
_entry.id   AF-A0A7Z9DJY6-F1
#
_cell.length_a   1.000
_cell.length_b   1.000
_cell.length_c   1.000
_cell.angle_alpha   90.00
_cell.angle_beta   90.00
_cell.angle_gamma   90.00
#
_symmetry.space_group_name_H-M   'P 1'
#
loop_
_entity.id
_entity.type
_entity.pdbx_description
1 polymer ?
#
loop_
_entity_poly.entity_id
_entity_poly.type
_entity_poly.pdbx_seq_one_letter_code
_entity_poly.pdbx_strand_id
1 'polypeptide(L)'
;MEEQQLLMTIQLTDLNQSQRENELEDWFFFIRMMFSPSFFQTSRQTARIFEWTTFKKEAMQESQFAFGWLTVKNERNECRFHFDGQQLIIKNILEKNIFLQHESVIRDYIQLKMDKNGVFAYLRSYNEFKYHNIKEIEERLKFETQEAIDKLPKMRERSGAVVIDCNQLPGYDLSHEGLCFTSCWEMYYSSYYYRIIPKQVFLDVQQVEFVKEKQNGVICIQLYRDPFKWAEETNRHFQTYYRDQLGFDHLSWDNGVGLLKAPYIEYAYTDQSIQSVQYQNERMQPTQKKDATFFVTRSYNFVNDEYHEKRVRGRLNTQAYFPWVDEQRAQMMFYKVIDPRISLDDGIEAYCYYIKEYLEIAVDDEKYQEYLVTLRLYVPTENLTQLPLNEIREKLSDIQFKRIRKRRGRLSFDVKKGVNHLRVEIYDYPKLNKFATLQKI
;
A
#
# COMPACT_ATOMS: atom_id res chain seq x y z
N MET A 1 0.88 -4.97 -32.26
CA MET A 1 1.28 -5.63 -31.01
C MET A 1 1.63 -4.53 -30.04
N GLU A 2 1.01 -4.53 -28.86
CA GLU A 2 1.38 -3.59 -27.80
C GLU A 2 2.84 -3.86 -27.41
N GLU A 3 3.69 -2.83 -27.43
CA GLU A 3 5.10 -3.00 -27.09
C GLU A 3 5.22 -3.40 -25.61
N GLN A 4 5.84 -4.54 -25.34
CA GLN A 4 6.03 -5.08 -24.00
C GLN A 4 7.43 -4.73 -23.51
N GLN A 5 7.49 -3.99 -22.41
CA GLN A 5 8.72 -3.60 -21.74
C GLN A 5 8.68 -4.04 -20.28
N LEU A 6 9.85 -4.33 -19.72
CA LEU A 6 10.07 -4.57 -18.31
C LEU A 6 10.55 -3.28 -17.66
N LEU A 7 9.99 -2.94 -16.51
CA LEU A 7 10.51 -1.94 -15.60
C LEU A 7 11.28 -2.64 -14.46
N MET A 8 12.53 -2.22 -14.27
CA MET A 8 13.34 -2.51 -13.09
C MET A 8 13.54 -1.23 -12.29
N THR A 9 13.30 -1.29 -10.99
CA THR A 9 13.62 -0.22 -10.04
C THR A 9 14.50 -0.77 -8.93
N ILE A 10 15.55 -0.05 -8.56
CA ILE A 10 16.42 -0.35 -7.42
C ILE A 10 16.63 0.95 -6.64
N GLN A 11 16.47 0.91 -5.31
CA GLN A 11 16.82 2.01 -4.43
C GLN A 11 17.93 1.58 -3.47
N LEU A 12 19.01 2.36 -3.45
CA LEU A 12 20.14 2.21 -2.53
C LEU A 12 20.23 3.41 -1.60
N THR A 13 20.82 3.21 -0.42
CA THR A 13 21.06 4.28 0.57
C THR A 13 22.44 4.13 1.22
N ASP A 14 22.80 5.10 2.04
CA ASP A 14 24.03 5.14 2.84
C ASP A 14 25.29 5.05 1.96
N LEU A 15 25.21 5.60 0.74
CA LEU A 15 26.31 5.65 -0.21
C LEU A 15 27.18 6.87 0.05
N ASN A 16 28.47 6.65 0.28
CA ASN A 16 29.47 7.70 0.15
C ASN A 16 29.81 7.98 -1.32
N GLN A 17 30.58 9.05 -1.57
CA GLN A 17 30.92 9.47 -2.93
C GLN A 17 31.63 8.37 -3.74
N SER A 18 32.61 7.67 -3.16
CA SER A 18 33.35 6.61 -3.85
C SER A 18 32.45 5.41 -4.18
N GLN A 19 31.56 5.04 -3.26
CA GLN A 19 30.57 3.99 -3.52
C GLN A 19 29.63 4.39 -4.66
N ARG A 20 29.16 5.65 -4.69
CA ARG A 20 28.32 6.16 -5.78
C ARG A 20 29.04 6.16 -7.14
N GLU A 21 30.33 6.49 -7.17
CA GLU A 21 31.14 6.40 -8.40
C GLU A 21 31.29 4.95 -8.87
N ASN A 22 31.48 4.00 -7.96
CA ASN A 22 31.49 2.57 -8.29
C ASN A 22 30.13 2.09 -8.82
N GLU A 23 29.03 2.53 -8.20
CA GLU A 23 27.67 2.25 -8.66
C GLU A 23 27.41 2.80 -10.07
N LEU A 24 27.96 3.97 -10.38
CA LEU A 24 27.87 4.58 -11.70
C LEU A 24 28.66 3.78 -12.76
N GLU A 25 29.87 3.32 -12.45
CA GLU A 25 30.65 2.44 -13.34
C GLU A 25 29.94 1.09 -13.55
N ASP A 26 29.37 0.49 -12.51
CA ASP A 26 28.59 -0.75 -12.65
C ASP A 26 27.36 -0.53 -13.54
N TRP A 27 26.69 0.62 -13.41
CA TRP A 27 25.56 0.99 -14.27
C TRP A 27 25.98 1.21 -15.74
N PHE A 28 27.18 1.75 -15.98
CA PHE A 28 27.76 1.84 -17.33
C PHE A 28 27.95 0.47 -17.99
N PHE A 29 28.46 -0.51 -17.24
CA PHE A 29 28.56 -1.89 -17.74
C PHE A 29 27.18 -2.49 -18.00
N PHE A 30 26.23 -2.28 -17.08
CA PHE A 30 24.86 -2.73 -17.26
C PHE A 30 24.25 -2.22 -18.57
N ILE A 31 24.30 -0.89 -18.83
CA ILE A 31 23.75 -0.29 -20.06
C ILE A 31 24.36 -0.93 -21.31
N ARG A 32 25.69 -1.05 -21.35
CA ARG A 32 26.41 -1.59 -22.52
C ARG A 32 26.07 -3.04 -22.82
N MET A 33 25.69 -3.81 -21.80
CA MET A 33 25.24 -5.19 -21.99
C MET A 33 23.79 -5.27 -22.46
N MET A 34 22.93 -4.32 -22.06
CA MET A 34 21.49 -4.40 -22.34
C MET A 34 21.10 -3.91 -23.74
N PHE A 35 21.62 -2.77 -24.18
CA PHE A 35 21.25 -2.20 -25.49
C PHE A 35 22.30 -1.21 -26.03
N SER A 36 22.18 -0.88 -27.32
CA SER A 36 22.96 0.19 -27.95
C SER A 36 22.27 1.55 -27.75
N PRO A 37 22.85 2.47 -26.96
CA PRO A 37 22.23 3.77 -26.71
C PRO A 37 22.32 4.70 -27.92
N SER A 38 21.32 5.56 -28.07
CA SER A 38 21.27 6.57 -29.14
C SER A 38 21.39 7.99 -28.59
N PHE A 39 20.88 8.22 -27.37
CA PHE A 39 20.91 9.52 -26.70
C PHE A 39 21.24 9.39 -25.22
N PHE A 40 21.80 10.45 -24.65
CA PHE A 40 21.86 10.63 -23.21
C PHE A 40 21.50 12.07 -22.81
N GLN A 41 21.20 12.24 -21.53
CA GLN A 41 20.94 13.53 -20.92
C GLN A 41 21.38 13.51 -19.45
N THR A 42 21.98 14.59 -18.99
CA THR A 42 22.25 14.83 -17.56
C THR A 42 21.33 15.94 -17.04
N SER A 43 21.19 16.08 -15.72
CA SER A 43 20.25 17.05 -15.14
C SER A 43 20.52 18.50 -15.51
N ARG A 44 21.77 18.82 -15.87
CA ARG A 44 22.25 20.18 -16.19
C ARG A 44 22.48 20.40 -17.68
N GLN A 45 22.22 19.39 -18.52
CA GLN A 45 22.47 19.47 -19.95
C GLN A 45 21.25 19.07 -20.78
N THR A 46 21.21 19.56 -22.02
CA THR A 46 20.22 19.11 -23.00
C THR A 46 20.56 17.73 -23.51
N ALA A 47 19.56 17.02 -24.05
CA ALA A 47 19.76 15.71 -24.64
C ALA A 47 20.75 15.78 -25.82
N ARG A 48 21.66 14.81 -25.90
CA ARG A 48 22.71 14.71 -26.92
C ARG A 48 22.76 13.32 -27.52
N ILE A 49 23.26 13.23 -28.75
CA ILE A 49 23.59 11.95 -29.40
C ILE A 49 24.64 11.23 -28.54
N PHE A 50 24.48 9.92 -28.41
CA PHE A 50 25.33 9.12 -27.55
C PHE A 50 26.72 8.89 -28.16
N GLU A 51 27.75 9.31 -27.43
CA GLU A 51 29.15 8.97 -27.65
C GLU A 51 29.77 8.62 -26.31
N TRP A 52 30.42 7.45 -26.23
CA TRP A 52 30.81 6.85 -24.95
C TRP A 52 31.76 7.71 -24.14
N THR A 53 32.78 8.27 -24.80
CA THR A 53 33.83 9.06 -24.14
C THR A 53 33.23 10.32 -23.53
N THR A 54 32.38 11.00 -24.31
CA THR A 54 31.67 12.21 -23.90
C THR A 54 30.70 11.91 -22.76
N PHE A 55 29.84 10.89 -22.91
CA PHE A 55 28.89 10.49 -21.87
C PHE A 55 29.58 10.14 -20.55
N LYS A 56 30.61 9.29 -20.58
CA LYS A 56 31.34 8.89 -19.38
C LYS A 56 31.95 10.10 -18.66
N LYS A 57 32.55 11.03 -19.40
CA LYS A 57 33.11 12.27 -18.83
C LYS A 57 32.02 13.12 -18.16
N GLU A 58 30.91 13.35 -18.85
CA GLU A 58 29.84 14.21 -18.34
C GLU A 58 29.10 13.56 -17.17
N ALA A 59 28.88 12.26 -17.20
CA ALA A 59 28.28 11.52 -16.10
C ALA A 59 29.18 11.52 -14.84
N MET A 60 30.50 11.40 -15.00
CA MET A 60 31.46 11.52 -13.90
C MET A 60 31.57 12.94 -13.34
N GLN A 61 31.36 13.96 -14.17
CA GLN A 61 31.25 15.34 -13.68
C GLN A 61 29.95 15.55 -12.91
N GLU A 62 28.85 14.99 -13.43
CA GLU A 62 27.54 15.07 -12.81
C GLU A 62 27.51 14.37 -11.44
N SER A 63 28.19 13.23 -11.28
CA SER A 63 28.27 12.49 -10.01
C SER A 63 29.02 13.21 -8.88
N GLN A 64 29.73 14.31 -9.18
CA GLN A 64 30.38 15.15 -8.16
C GLN A 64 29.37 16.03 -7.40
N PHE A 65 28.19 16.27 -7.97
CA PHE A 65 27.16 17.04 -7.29
C PHE A 65 26.45 16.21 -6.21
N ALA A 66 25.86 16.89 -5.22
CA ALA A 66 25.08 16.24 -4.18
C ALA A 66 23.78 15.63 -4.76
N PHE A 67 23.17 16.30 -5.73
CA PHE A 67 21.95 15.86 -6.40
C PHE A 67 22.10 15.96 -7.93
N GLY A 68 21.47 15.03 -8.62
CA GLY A 68 21.46 14.99 -10.08
C GLY A 68 20.82 13.73 -10.64
N TRP A 69 20.74 13.68 -11.97
CA TRP A 69 20.26 12.50 -12.66
C TRP A 69 20.91 12.36 -14.03
N LEU A 70 20.97 11.12 -14.48
CA LEU A 70 21.47 10.70 -15.78
C LEU A 70 20.39 9.86 -16.45
N THR A 71 20.16 10.09 -17.73
CA THR A 71 19.28 9.27 -18.57
C THR A 71 20.06 8.83 -19.80
N VAL A 72 20.00 7.55 -20.13
CA VAL A 72 20.55 6.95 -21.35
C VAL A 72 19.45 6.17 -22.04
N LYS A 73 19.20 6.41 -23.33
CA LYS A 73 18.08 5.78 -24.02
C LYS A 73 18.34 5.52 -25.50
N ASN A 74 17.54 4.62 -26.07
CA ASN A 74 17.31 4.52 -27.50
C ASN A 74 15.80 4.68 -27.77
N GLU A 75 15.31 4.23 -28.92
CA GLU A 75 13.88 4.36 -29.28
C GLU A 75 12.95 3.60 -28.32
N ARG A 76 13.43 2.54 -27.67
CA ARG A 76 12.59 1.60 -26.92
C ARG A 76 13.10 1.21 -25.53
N ASN A 77 14.28 1.67 -25.15
CA ASN A 77 14.92 1.33 -23.89
C ASN A 77 15.39 2.61 -23.22
N GLU A 78 15.27 2.66 -21.90
CA GLU A 78 15.67 3.82 -21.11
C GLU A 78 16.27 3.36 -19.79
N CYS A 79 17.45 3.85 -19.47
CA CYS A 79 18.09 3.68 -18.18
C CYS A 79 18.20 5.05 -17.52
N ARG A 80 17.81 5.15 -16.25
CA ARG A 80 17.95 6.34 -15.41
C ARG A 80 18.73 6.02 -14.15
N PHE A 81 19.60 6.94 -13.78
CA PHE A 81 20.40 6.91 -12.57
C PHE A 81 20.22 8.25 -11.85
N HIS A 82 19.48 8.24 -10.75
CA HIS A 82 19.10 9.44 -10.00
C HIS A 82 19.72 9.38 -8.61
N PHE A 83 20.50 10.39 -8.23
CA PHE A 83 21.15 10.44 -6.93
C PHE A 83 20.77 11.72 -6.19
N ASP A 84 20.57 11.59 -4.89
CA ASP A 84 20.28 12.68 -3.96
C ASP A 84 20.96 12.40 -2.61
N GLY A 85 22.05 13.11 -2.36
CA GLY A 85 22.90 12.88 -1.20
C GLY A 85 23.45 11.46 -1.17
N GLN A 86 23.02 10.70 -0.16
CA GLN A 86 23.43 9.31 0.07
C GLN A 86 22.49 8.29 -0.58
N GLN A 87 21.40 8.74 -1.21
CA GLN A 87 20.43 7.89 -1.88
C GLN A 87 20.71 7.79 -3.38
N LEU A 88 20.44 6.62 -3.94
CA LEU A 88 20.53 6.34 -5.36
C LEU A 88 19.31 5.52 -5.80
N ILE A 89 18.66 5.98 -6.85
CA ILE A 89 17.55 5.28 -7.50
C ILE A 89 17.96 4.97 -8.95
N ILE A 90 17.96 3.69 -9.29
CA ILE A 90 18.19 3.18 -10.64
C ILE A 90 16.85 2.73 -11.20
N LYS A 91 16.45 3.25 -12.36
CA LYS A 91 15.23 2.84 -13.08
C LYS A 91 15.55 2.49 -14.51
N ASN A 92 15.24 1.26 -14.92
CA ASN A 92 15.53 0.79 -16.26
C ASN A 92 14.24 0.24 -16.91
N ILE A 93 13.90 0.74 -18.09
CA ILE A 93 12.82 0.26 -18.95
C ILE A 93 13.49 -0.45 -20.12
N LEU A 94 13.27 -1.76 -20.24
CA LEU A 94 13.91 -2.61 -21.23
C LEU A 94 12.86 -3.33 -22.08
N GLU A 95 13.10 -3.48 -23.38
CA GLU A 95 12.25 -4.32 -24.22
C GLU A 95 12.21 -5.76 -23.71
N LYS A 96 11.05 -6.42 -23.87
CA LYS A 96 10.85 -7.82 -23.46
C LYS A 96 11.95 -8.75 -23.95
N ASN A 97 12.38 -8.64 -25.20
CA ASN A 97 13.40 -9.54 -25.77
C ASN A 97 14.76 -9.36 -25.09
N ILE A 98 15.15 -8.12 -24.77
CA ILE A 98 16.39 -7.83 -24.03
C ILE A 98 16.30 -8.44 -22.63
N PHE A 99 15.18 -8.25 -21.95
CA PHE A 99 14.96 -8.86 -20.64
C PHE A 99 15.05 -10.39 -20.70
N LEU A 100 14.34 -11.04 -21.61
CA LEU A 100 14.35 -12.51 -21.73
C LEU A 100 15.74 -13.06 -22.05
N GLN A 101 16.52 -12.36 -22.88
CA GLN A 101 17.89 -12.75 -23.21
C GLN A 101 18.87 -12.58 -22.03
N HIS A 102 18.63 -11.60 -21.17
CA HIS A 102 19.54 -11.20 -20.09
C HIS A 102 18.94 -11.39 -18.68
N GLU A 103 17.90 -12.22 -18.52
CA GLU A 103 17.14 -12.35 -17.28
C GLU A 103 18.03 -12.68 -16.07
N SER A 104 18.94 -13.64 -16.22
CA SER A 104 19.88 -14.02 -15.16
C SER A 104 20.81 -12.86 -14.78
N VAL A 105 21.36 -12.15 -15.76
CA VAL A 105 22.25 -11.00 -15.55
C VAL A 105 21.52 -9.88 -14.82
N ILE A 106 20.25 -9.63 -15.17
CA ILE A 106 19.42 -8.59 -14.52
C ILE A 106 19.14 -8.96 -13.07
N ARG A 107 18.76 -10.20 -12.78
CA ARG A 107 18.54 -10.67 -11.40
C ARG A 107 19.82 -10.66 -10.57
N ASP A 108 20.95 -11.08 -11.14
CA ASP A 108 22.25 -11.04 -10.48
C ASP A 108 22.68 -9.60 -10.19
N TYR A 109 22.44 -8.68 -11.13
CA TYR A 109 22.67 -7.25 -10.92
C TYR A 109 21.85 -6.72 -9.74
N ILE A 110 20.55 -6.99 -9.68
CA ILE A 110 19.71 -6.60 -8.53
C ILE A 110 20.24 -7.18 -7.23
N GLN A 111 20.54 -8.48 -7.21
CA GLN A 111 21.04 -9.18 -6.02
C GLN A 111 22.31 -8.52 -5.48
N LEU A 112 23.29 -8.25 -6.34
CA LEU A 112 24.55 -7.62 -5.94
C LEU A 112 24.35 -6.23 -5.31
N LYS A 113 23.35 -5.48 -5.79
CA LYS A 113 23.01 -4.17 -5.23
C LYS A 113 22.27 -4.28 -3.91
N MET A 114 21.32 -5.22 -3.83
CA MET A 114 20.54 -5.49 -2.63
C MET A 114 21.39 -5.99 -1.47
N ASP A 115 22.40 -6.81 -1.74
CA ASP A 115 23.27 -7.39 -0.71
C ASP A 115 24.15 -6.34 0.01
N LYS A 116 24.41 -5.19 -0.61
CA LYS A 116 25.32 -4.18 -0.05
C LYS A 116 24.59 -3.00 0.58
N ASN A 117 23.82 -2.27 -0.23
CA ASN A 117 23.26 -0.96 0.13
C ASN A 117 21.77 -0.85 -0.25
N GLY A 118 21.13 -1.96 -0.61
CA GLY A 118 19.77 -1.92 -1.13
C GLY A 118 18.70 -1.75 -0.06
N VAL A 119 17.79 -0.82 -0.32
CA VAL A 119 16.56 -0.60 0.44
C VAL A 119 15.45 -1.48 -0.15
N PHE A 120 15.23 -1.39 -1.46
CA PHE A 120 14.34 -2.28 -2.19
C PHE A 120 14.72 -2.37 -3.65
N ALA A 121 14.21 -3.41 -4.31
CA ALA A 121 14.16 -3.49 -5.75
C ALA A 121 12.89 -4.20 -6.21
N TYR A 122 12.50 -3.97 -7.46
CA TYR A 122 11.45 -4.74 -8.09
C TYR A 122 11.62 -4.86 -9.61
N LEU A 123 11.01 -5.90 -10.16
CA LEU A 123 10.81 -6.13 -11.58
C LEU A 123 9.32 -6.28 -11.89
N ARG A 124 8.87 -5.62 -12.96
CA ARG A 124 7.46 -5.67 -13.40
C ARG A 124 7.30 -5.33 -14.86
N SER A 125 6.13 -5.65 -15.43
CA SER A 125 5.75 -5.11 -16.73
C SER A 125 5.60 -3.59 -16.64
N TYR A 126 6.17 -2.84 -17.59
CA TYR A 126 6.02 -1.39 -17.63
C TYR A 126 4.57 -0.96 -17.94
N ASN A 127 3.83 -1.77 -18.71
CA ASN A 127 2.40 -1.54 -18.94
C ASN A 127 1.59 -1.73 -17.65
N GLU A 128 1.99 -2.69 -16.81
CA GLU A 128 1.38 -2.89 -15.50
C GLU A 128 1.68 -1.74 -14.54
N PHE A 129 2.92 -1.22 -14.54
CA PHE A 129 3.27 -0.01 -13.80
C PHE A 129 2.39 1.17 -14.22
N LYS A 130 2.31 1.48 -15.52
CA LYS A 130 1.47 2.58 -16.04
C LYS A 130 0.01 2.40 -15.64
N TYR A 131 -0.53 1.20 -15.86
CA TYR A 131 -1.92 0.88 -15.56
C TYR A 131 -2.22 1.03 -14.07
N HIS A 132 -1.34 0.56 -13.17
CA HIS A 132 -1.60 0.65 -11.73
C HIS A 132 -1.22 1.98 -11.08
N ASN A 133 -0.43 2.85 -11.73
CA ASN A 133 0.16 4.03 -11.06
C ASN A 133 -0.15 5.39 -11.68
N ILE A 134 -0.63 5.47 -12.93
CA ILE A 134 -1.00 6.76 -13.54
C ILE A 134 -2.45 7.10 -13.16
N LYS A 135 -2.65 8.13 -12.35
CA LYS A 135 -4.00 8.51 -11.87
C LYS A 135 -4.73 9.47 -12.81
N GLU A 136 -3.98 10.23 -13.60
CA GLU A 136 -4.46 11.31 -14.45
C GLU A 136 -5.14 10.75 -15.70
N ILE A 137 -6.42 11.07 -15.90
CA ILE A 137 -7.22 10.56 -17.03
C ILE A 137 -6.59 10.91 -18.38
N GLU A 138 -6.08 12.14 -18.54
CA GLU A 138 -5.44 12.61 -19.78
C GLU A 138 -4.19 11.81 -20.13
N GLU A 139 -3.40 11.43 -19.13
CA GLU A 139 -2.21 10.61 -19.32
C GLU A 139 -2.58 9.15 -19.64
N ARG A 140 -3.66 8.64 -19.05
CA ARG A 140 -4.17 7.28 -19.35
C ARG A 140 -4.70 7.15 -20.77
N LEU A 141 -5.33 8.19 -21.33
CA LEU A 141 -5.80 8.19 -22.72
C LEU A 141 -4.69 7.94 -23.76
N LYS A 142 -3.42 8.08 -23.38
CA LYS A 142 -2.27 7.74 -24.23
C LYS A 142 -2.08 6.23 -24.42
N PHE A 143 -2.67 5.40 -23.56
CA PHE A 143 -2.50 3.94 -23.60
C PHE A 143 -3.77 3.14 -23.27
N GLU A 144 -4.87 3.78 -22.89
CA GLU A 144 -6.17 3.15 -22.63
C GLU A 144 -7.32 3.86 -23.35
N THR A 145 -8.34 3.09 -23.69
CA THR A 145 -9.59 3.63 -24.24
C THR A 145 -10.44 4.29 -23.15
N GLN A 146 -11.23 5.30 -23.52
CA GLN A 146 -12.18 5.95 -22.60
C GLN A 146 -13.13 4.93 -21.91
N GLU A 147 -13.64 3.95 -22.64
CA GLU A 147 -14.54 2.90 -22.10
C GLU A 147 -13.90 2.06 -20.98
N ALA A 148 -12.57 1.86 -21.04
CA ALA A 148 -11.83 1.16 -20.00
C ALA A 148 -11.64 2.06 -18.77
N ILE A 149 -11.26 3.32 -19.00
CA ILE A 149 -11.10 4.34 -17.96
C ILE A 149 -12.41 4.58 -17.20
N ASP A 150 -13.55 4.55 -17.87
CA ASP A 150 -14.87 4.74 -17.25
C ASP A 150 -15.18 3.67 -16.20
N LYS A 151 -14.67 2.44 -16.39
CA LYS A 151 -14.84 1.32 -15.45
C LYS A 151 -13.87 1.35 -14.28
N LEU A 152 -12.81 2.15 -14.35
CA LEU A 152 -11.84 2.27 -13.27
C LEU A 152 -12.44 3.04 -12.08
N PRO A 153 -12.04 2.69 -10.84
CA PRO A 153 -12.43 3.40 -9.65
C PRO A 153 -11.90 4.83 -9.70
N LYS A 154 -12.70 5.78 -9.21
CA LYS A 154 -12.39 7.21 -9.27
C LYS A 154 -12.49 7.82 -7.90
N MET A 155 -11.64 8.81 -7.66
CA MET A 155 -11.64 9.61 -6.44
C MET A 155 -11.54 11.10 -6.78
N ARG A 156 -11.84 11.93 -5.79
CA ARG A 156 -11.65 13.38 -5.88
C ARG A 156 -10.37 13.77 -5.17
N GLU A 157 -9.53 14.54 -5.85
CA GLU A 157 -8.37 15.15 -5.21
C GLU A 157 -8.75 16.39 -4.39
N ARG A 158 -7.82 16.88 -3.58
CA ARG A 158 -7.98 18.14 -2.83
C ARG A 158 -8.23 19.35 -3.72
N SER A 159 -7.76 19.31 -4.97
CA SER A 159 -8.03 20.32 -6.00
C SER A 159 -9.47 20.30 -6.52
N GLY A 160 -10.23 19.25 -6.23
CA GLY A 160 -11.55 18.98 -6.81
C GLY A 160 -11.49 18.18 -8.11
N ALA A 161 -10.31 17.94 -8.68
CA ALA A 161 -10.15 17.13 -9.88
C ALA A 161 -10.55 15.66 -9.62
N VAL A 162 -11.19 15.04 -10.61
CA VAL A 162 -11.51 13.61 -10.59
C VAL A 162 -10.36 12.85 -11.24
N VAL A 163 -9.80 11.89 -10.51
CA VAL A 163 -8.68 11.04 -10.94
C VAL A 163 -9.01 9.58 -10.70
N ILE A 164 -8.22 8.67 -11.27
CA ILE A 164 -8.31 7.25 -10.95
C ILE A 164 -7.80 7.01 -9.53
N ASP A 165 -8.57 6.27 -8.74
CA ASP A 165 -8.12 5.81 -7.42
C ASP A 165 -7.21 4.60 -7.59
N CYS A 166 -5.93 4.87 -7.85
CA CYS A 166 -4.94 3.84 -8.06
C CYS A 166 -4.76 2.92 -6.84
N ASN A 167 -5.11 3.34 -5.62
CA ASN A 167 -4.97 2.47 -4.45
C ASN A 167 -5.82 1.21 -4.52
N GLN A 168 -6.93 1.25 -5.28
CA GLN A 168 -7.77 0.08 -5.49
C GLN A 168 -7.18 -0.88 -6.53
N LEU A 169 -6.12 -0.46 -7.22
CA LEU A 169 -5.46 -1.25 -8.23
C LEU A 169 -4.39 -2.15 -7.59
N PRO A 170 -4.34 -3.45 -7.92
CA PRO A 170 -3.54 -4.41 -7.18
C PRO A 170 -2.08 -4.00 -7.02
N GLY A 171 -1.40 -3.66 -8.13
CA GLY A 171 0.03 -3.33 -8.17
C GLY A 171 0.39 -1.86 -7.98
N TYR A 172 -0.45 -1.08 -7.30
CA TYR A 172 -0.12 0.32 -7.00
C TYR A 172 1.06 0.45 -6.05
N ASP A 173 1.99 1.35 -6.39
CA ASP A 173 3.18 1.68 -5.61
C ASP A 173 2.79 2.63 -4.49
N LEU A 174 2.58 2.07 -3.29
CA LEU A 174 2.29 2.86 -2.11
C LEU A 174 3.59 3.37 -1.49
N SER A 175 3.75 4.70 -1.41
CA SER A 175 4.88 5.32 -0.71
C SER A 175 4.54 5.56 0.76
N HIS A 176 5.33 5.00 1.68
CA HIS A 176 5.18 5.19 3.12
C HIS A 176 6.57 5.22 3.79
N GLU A 177 6.85 6.27 4.57
CA GLU A 177 8.15 6.49 5.23
C GLU A 177 9.39 6.37 4.32
N GLY A 178 9.26 6.79 3.05
CA GLY A 178 10.34 6.70 2.06
C GLY A 178 10.57 5.30 1.48
N LEU A 179 9.72 4.32 1.84
CA LEU A 179 9.70 2.99 1.26
C LEU A 179 8.56 2.84 0.25
N CYS A 180 8.77 1.96 -0.74
CA CYS A 180 7.77 1.61 -1.74
C CYS A 180 7.15 0.23 -1.42
N PHE A 181 5.85 0.20 -1.20
CA PHE A 181 5.05 -1.00 -0.99
C PHE A 181 4.26 -1.29 -2.26
N THR A 182 4.76 -2.24 -3.06
CA THR A 182 4.17 -2.68 -4.32
C THR A 182 3.90 -4.18 -4.28
N SER A 183 2.97 -4.65 -5.13
CA SER A 183 2.62 -6.07 -5.30
C SER A 183 2.82 -6.48 -6.76
N CYS A 184 3.97 -6.15 -7.32
CA CYS A 184 4.29 -6.45 -8.71
C CYS A 184 4.91 -7.85 -8.87
N TRP A 185 5.40 -8.17 -10.07
CA TRP A 185 5.83 -9.53 -10.42
C TRP A 185 6.92 -10.12 -9.50
N GLU A 186 8.03 -9.40 -9.31
CA GLU A 186 9.15 -9.84 -8.46
C GLU A 186 9.69 -8.67 -7.64
N MET A 187 9.85 -8.87 -6.34
CA MET A 187 10.15 -7.82 -5.36
C MET A 187 11.26 -8.26 -4.40
N TYR A 188 12.05 -7.30 -3.94
CA TYR A 188 13.18 -7.49 -3.04
C TYR A 188 13.07 -6.50 -1.89
N TYR A 189 13.03 -7.01 -0.66
CA TYR A 189 12.91 -6.21 0.57
C TYR A 189 14.09 -6.47 1.48
N SER A 190 14.75 -5.42 1.97
CA SER A 190 15.80 -5.54 2.97
C SER A 190 15.30 -5.16 4.37
N SER A 191 16.22 -5.12 5.33
CA SER A 191 15.92 -4.88 6.74
C SER A 191 15.21 -3.55 7.03
N TYR A 192 15.28 -2.56 6.13
CA TYR A 192 14.56 -1.30 6.25
C TYR A 192 13.03 -1.50 6.32
N TYR A 193 12.50 -2.56 5.71
CA TYR A 193 11.05 -2.88 5.76
C TYR A 193 10.61 -3.50 7.08
N TYR A 194 11.53 -4.14 7.83
CA TYR A 194 11.17 -4.96 8.99
C TYR A 194 10.73 -4.17 10.22
N ARG A 195 10.93 -2.84 10.19
CA ARG A 195 10.39 -1.88 11.15
C ARG A 195 8.97 -1.41 10.85
N ILE A 196 8.40 -1.81 9.72
CA ILE A 196 7.02 -1.50 9.34
C ILE A 196 6.24 -2.81 9.24
N ILE A 197 6.77 -3.78 8.50
CA ILE A 197 6.19 -5.12 8.37
C ILE A 197 7.22 -6.13 8.86
N PRO A 198 6.99 -6.84 9.97
CA PRO A 198 7.98 -7.74 10.51
C PRO A 198 8.40 -8.83 9.53
N LYS A 199 9.69 -9.18 9.54
CA LYS A 199 10.32 -10.12 8.60
C LYS A 199 9.52 -11.42 8.40
N GLN A 200 9.05 -12.06 9.47
CA GLN A 200 8.32 -13.32 9.35
C GLN A 200 7.03 -13.18 8.54
N VAL A 201 6.39 -12.01 8.55
CA VAL A 201 5.17 -11.79 7.77
C VAL A 201 5.47 -11.90 6.26
N PHE A 202 6.63 -11.42 5.81
CA PHE A 202 7.10 -11.62 4.44
C PHE A 202 7.44 -13.09 4.13
N LEU A 203 8.02 -13.80 5.10
CA LEU A 203 8.36 -15.22 4.92
C LEU A 203 7.13 -16.13 4.87
N ASP A 204 6.05 -15.74 5.55
CA ASP A 204 4.83 -16.52 5.68
C ASP A 204 3.81 -16.28 4.57
N VAL A 205 4.10 -15.41 3.59
CA VAL A 205 3.17 -15.15 2.49
C VAL A 205 2.90 -16.43 1.69
N GLN A 206 1.63 -16.66 1.40
CA GLN A 206 1.12 -17.83 0.70
C GLN A 206 0.59 -17.45 -0.68
N GLN A 207 0.46 -18.46 -1.54
CA GLN A 207 -0.06 -18.32 -2.92
C GLN A 207 0.78 -17.36 -3.78
N VAL A 208 2.09 -17.57 -3.73
CA VAL A 208 3.09 -16.91 -4.56
C VAL A 208 3.94 -17.98 -5.24
N GLU A 209 4.66 -17.65 -6.31
CA GLU A 209 5.54 -18.60 -6.99
C GLU A 209 6.69 -19.02 -6.06
N PHE A 210 7.33 -18.06 -5.39
CA PHE A 210 8.29 -18.37 -4.32
C PHE A 210 8.51 -17.20 -3.36
N VAL A 211 9.01 -17.56 -2.17
CA VAL A 211 9.66 -16.66 -1.20
C VAL A 211 11.05 -17.20 -0.93
N LYS A 212 12.09 -16.37 -1.07
CA LYS A 212 13.48 -16.76 -0.84
C LYS A 212 14.18 -15.72 0.01
N GLU A 213 14.66 -16.13 1.17
CA GLU A 213 15.63 -15.35 1.93
C GLU A 213 17.02 -15.50 1.30
N LYS A 214 17.68 -14.37 1.09
CA LYS A 214 19.03 -14.25 0.54
C LYS A 214 20.03 -13.97 1.66
N GLN A 215 21.31 -13.90 1.29
CA GLN A 215 22.34 -13.43 2.22
C GLN A 215 22.00 -12.00 2.69
N ASN A 216 22.43 -11.63 3.91
CA ASN A 216 22.15 -10.34 4.55
C ASN A 216 20.66 -10.07 4.86
N GLY A 217 19.82 -11.11 4.86
CA GLY A 217 18.42 -11.00 5.30
C GLY A 217 17.50 -10.31 4.30
N VAL A 218 17.92 -10.14 3.04
CA VAL A 218 17.05 -9.67 1.95
C VAL A 218 16.04 -10.76 1.60
N ILE A 219 14.77 -10.41 1.49
CA ILE A 219 13.71 -11.32 1.05
C ILE A 219 13.33 -11.00 -0.39
N CYS A 220 13.41 -12.01 -1.26
CA CYS A 220 12.97 -11.98 -2.64
C CYS A 220 11.66 -12.76 -2.79
N ILE A 221 10.63 -12.11 -3.33
CA ILE A 221 9.30 -12.69 -3.52
C ILE A 221 8.90 -12.56 -4.98
N GLN A 222 8.45 -13.65 -5.59
CA GLN A 222 7.87 -13.65 -6.93
C GLN A 222 6.42 -14.13 -6.86
N LEU A 223 5.49 -13.35 -7.41
CA LEU A 223 4.05 -13.64 -7.31
C LEU A 223 3.57 -14.66 -8.35
N TYR A 224 4.10 -14.61 -9.57
CA TYR A 224 3.72 -15.47 -10.69
C TYR A 224 4.87 -15.59 -11.70
N ARG A 225 4.73 -16.44 -12.73
CA ARG A 225 5.87 -16.85 -13.58
C ARG A 225 6.30 -15.84 -14.64
N ASP A 226 5.37 -15.16 -15.29
CA ASP A 226 5.64 -14.29 -16.44
C ASP A 226 5.19 -12.84 -16.16
N PRO A 227 6.12 -11.85 -16.09
CA PRO A 227 5.77 -10.45 -15.80
C PRO A 227 4.82 -9.83 -16.83
N PHE A 228 4.82 -10.35 -18.06
CA PHE A 228 4.03 -9.80 -19.15
C PHE A 228 2.59 -10.32 -19.18
N LYS A 229 2.25 -11.27 -18.31
CA LYS A 229 0.91 -11.83 -18.11
C LYS A 229 0.15 -11.22 -16.94
N TRP A 230 0.60 -10.07 -16.44
CA TRP A 230 -0.01 -9.38 -15.30
C TRP A 230 -1.52 -9.11 -15.42
N ALA A 231 -2.02 -8.92 -16.66
CA ALA A 231 -3.43 -8.63 -16.91
C ALA A 231 -4.34 -9.87 -16.86
N GLU A 232 -3.78 -11.08 -16.73
CA GLU A 232 -4.56 -12.28 -16.45
C GLU A 232 -5.23 -12.16 -15.07
N GLU A 233 -6.50 -12.54 -14.97
CA GLU A 233 -7.28 -12.40 -13.74
C GLU A 233 -6.62 -13.11 -12.55
N THR A 234 -6.07 -14.29 -12.77
CA THR A 234 -5.32 -15.04 -11.75
C THR A 234 -4.09 -14.28 -11.24
N ASN A 235 -3.34 -13.61 -12.12
CA ASN A 235 -2.16 -12.86 -11.72
C ASN A 235 -2.55 -11.59 -10.94
N ARG A 236 -3.60 -10.87 -11.37
CA ARG A 236 -4.17 -9.77 -10.57
C ARG A 236 -4.64 -10.24 -9.20
N HIS A 237 -5.23 -11.43 -9.11
CA HIS A 237 -5.62 -12.02 -7.84
C HIS A 237 -4.41 -12.27 -6.93
N PHE A 238 -3.29 -12.82 -7.44
CA PHE A 238 -2.06 -12.96 -6.65
C PHE A 238 -1.51 -11.63 -6.15
N GLN A 239 -1.56 -10.56 -6.97
CA GLN A 239 -1.17 -9.22 -6.54
C GLN A 239 -2.03 -8.68 -5.40
N THR A 240 -3.36 -8.79 -5.52
CA THR A 240 -4.30 -8.38 -4.47
C THR A 240 -4.10 -9.21 -3.20
N TYR A 241 -4.01 -10.53 -3.33
CA TYR A 241 -3.88 -11.45 -2.20
C TYR A 241 -2.56 -11.24 -1.45
N TYR A 242 -1.46 -10.95 -2.17
CA TYR A 242 -0.19 -10.57 -1.55
C TYR A 242 -0.29 -9.24 -0.78
N ARG A 243 -0.92 -8.23 -1.39
CA ARG A 243 -1.15 -6.91 -0.78
C ARG A 243 -1.98 -7.02 0.50
N ASP A 244 -3.01 -7.87 0.49
CA ASP A 244 -3.87 -8.14 1.65
C ASP A 244 -3.10 -8.79 2.78
N GLN A 245 -2.33 -9.85 2.49
CA GLN A 245 -1.54 -10.59 3.47
C GLN A 245 -0.52 -9.73 4.23
N LEU A 246 0.01 -8.70 3.58
CA LEU A 246 0.97 -7.75 4.16
C LEU A 246 0.31 -6.48 4.70
N GLY A 247 -1.00 -6.30 4.50
CA GLY A 247 -1.75 -5.16 5.04
C GLY A 247 -1.30 -3.80 4.49
N PHE A 248 -0.78 -3.71 3.26
CA PHE A 248 -0.31 -2.45 2.68
C PHE A 248 -1.39 -1.36 2.71
N ASP A 249 -2.65 -1.75 2.50
CA ASP A 249 -3.79 -0.83 2.49
C ASP A 249 -4.07 -0.18 3.84
N HIS A 250 -3.54 -0.72 4.93
CA HIS A 250 -3.70 -0.16 6.26
C HIS A 250 -2.52 0.76 6.65
N LEU A 251 -1.47 0.87 5.83
CA LEU A 251 -0.31 1.73 6.11
C LEU A 251 -0.57 3.22 5.79
N SER A 252 -1.43 3.52 4.80
CA SER A 252 -1.58 4.89 4.29
C SER A 252 -2.98 5.48 4.40
N TRP A 253 -3.98 4.69 4.79
CA TRP A 253 -5.38 5.09 4.76
C TRP A 253 -5.88 5.45 6.16
N ASP A 254 -5.74 6.71 6.53
CA ASP A 254 -6.28 7.28 7.77
C ASP A 254 -7.62 8.03 7.57
N ASN A 255 -8.03 8.23 6.32
CA ASN A 255 -9.21 9.03 5.95
C ASN A 255 -10.54 8.25 5.89
N GLY A 256 -10.51 6.93 6.11
CA GLY A 256 -11.66 6.02 6.18
C GLY A 256 -12.54 5.90 4.94
N VAL A 257 -12.17 6.46 3.78
CA VAL A 257 -12.93 6.22 2.53
C VAL A 257 -12.37 5.04 1.74
N GLY A 258 -11.09 4.67 1.93
CA GLY A 258 -10.27 3.80 1.06
C GLY A 258 -10.87 2.51 0.51
N LEU A 259 -10.23 1.35 0.74
CA LEU A 259 -10.65 0.13 0.05
C LEU A 259 -11.90 -0.54 0.60
N LEU A 260 -12.41 -0.07 1.74
CA LEU A 260 -13.62 -0.57 2.39
C LEU A 260 -13.67 -2.11 2.41
N LYS A 261 -12.56 -2.71 2.83
CA LYS A 261 -12.38 -4.16 2.94
C LYS A 261 -11.86 -4.54 4.31
N ALA A 262 -12.24 -5.74 4.76
CA ALA A 262 -11.77 -6.26 6.02
C ALA A 262 -10.29 -6.66 5.94
N PRO A 263 -9.49 -6.37 6.97
CA PRO A 263 -8.07 -6.69 6.99
C PRO A 263 -7.82 -8.21 7.01
N TYR A 264 -6.70 -8.62 6.43
CA TYR A 264 -6.10 -9.94 6.62
C TYR A 264 -5.04 -9.93 7.72
N ILE A 265 -4.44 -8.76 7.95
CA ILE A 265 -3.49 -8.49 9.02
C ILE A 265 -3.68 -7.06 9.52
N GLU A 266 -3.53 -6.87 10.82
CA GLU A 266 -3.50 -5.55 11.47
C GLU A 266 -2.20 -5.38 12.24
N TYR A 267 -1.71 -4.15 12.33
CA TYR A 267 -0.48 -3.79 13.02
C TYR A 267 -0.77 -2.75 14.11
N ALA A 268 -0.10 -2.90 15.25
CA ALA A 268 -0.05 -1.92 16.31
C ALA A 268 1.42 -1.57 16.58
N TYR A 269 1.74 -0.28 16.46
CA TYR A 269 3.09 0.24 16.56
C TYR A 269 3.30 0.93 17.91
N THR A 270 4.49 0.73 18.47
CA THR A 270 5.05 1.51 19.58
C THR A 270 6.47 1.93 19.19
N ASP A 271 7.08 2.87 19.91
CA ASP A 271 8.44 3.33 19.64
C ASP A 271 9.49 2.19 19.65
N GLN A 272 9.20 1.09 20.34
CA GLN A 272 10.14 0.00 20.61
C GLN A 272 9.68 -1.38 20.11
N SER A 273 8.43 -1.51 19.65
CA SER A 273 7.89 -2.80 19.24
C SER A 273 6.77 -2.71 18.21
N ILE A 274 6.61 -3.78 17.44
CA ILE A 274 5.43 -4.03 16.60
C ILE A 274 4.68 -5.23 17.14
N GLN A 275 3.36 -5.09 17.23
CA GLN A 275 2.45 -6.20 17.37
C GLN A 275 1.62 -6.34 16.10
N SER A 276 1.32 -7.57 15.70
CA SER A 276 0.41 -7.83 14.59
C SER A 276 -0.54 -8.98 14.89
N VAL A 277 -1.71 -8.94 14.25
CA VAL A 277 -2.71 -10.01 14.28
C VAL A 277 -3.06 -10.36 12.85
N GLN A 278 -2.73 -11.59 12.43
CA GLN A 278 -3.09 -12.13 11.12
C GLN A 278 -4.27 -13.10 11.24
N TYR A 279 -5.20 -13.00 10.30
CA TYR A 279 -6.45 -13.72 10.25
C TYR A 279 -6.36 -14.91 9.29
N GLN A 280 -6.71 -16.10 9.75
CA GLN A 280 -6.62 -17.34 8.98
C GLN A 280 -7.92 -18.15 9.03
N ASN A 281 -8.28 -18.77 7.91
CA ASN A 281 -9.45 -19.66 7.80
C ASN A 281 -9.14 -21.05 8.39
N GLU A 282 -10.10 -21.99 8.32
CA GLU A 282 -9.96 -23.34 8.88
C GLU A 282 -8.79 -24.13 8.27
N ARG A 283 -8.35 -23.75 7.07
CA ARG A 283 -7.22 -24.36 6.35
C ARG A 283 -5.90 -23.63 6.61
N MET A 284 -5.85 -22.73 7.59
CA MET A 284 -4.68 -21.90 7.93
C MET A 284 -4.22 -20.97 6.79
N GLN A 285 -5.12 -20.64 5.87
CA GLN A 285 -4.86 -19.69 4.80
C GLN A 285 -5.28 -18.29 5.23
N PRO A 286 -4.51 -17.23 4.92
CA PRO A 286 -4.90 -15.86 5.18
C PRO A 286 -6.28 -15.55 4.60
N THR A 287 -7.11 -14.88 5.40
CA THR A 287 -8.50 -14.55 5.05
C THR A 287 -8.92 -13.25 5.71
N GLN A 288 -10.07 -12.72 5.31
CA GLN A 288 -10.69 -11.58 5.96
C GLN A 288 -11.03 -11.86 7.43
N LYS A 289 -10.86 -10.85 8.28
CA LYS A 289 -11.16 -10.87 9.72
C LYS A 289 -12.49 -11.55 10.10
N LYS A 290 -13.57 -11.33 9.34
CA LYS A 290 -14.91 -11.90 9.61
C LYS A 290 -14.98 -13.42 9.38
N ASP A 291 -14.14 -13.95 8.50
CA ASP A 291 -14.11 -15.37 8.12
C ASP A 291 -13.02 -16.14 8.86
N ALA A 292 -12.34 -15.49 9.80
CA ALA A 292 -11.20 -16.05 10.54
C ALA A 292 -11.65 -17.05 11.60
N THR A 293 -10.99 -18.21 11.62
CA THR A 293 -11.12 -19.23 12.68
C THR A 293 -9.82 -19.39 13.48
N PHE A 294 -8.72 -18.86 12.95
CA PHE A 294 -7.41 -18.81 13.60
C PHE A 294 -6.86 -17.39 13.58
N PHE A 295 -6.18 -17.05 14.67
CA PHE A 295 -5.54 -15.75 14.89
C PHE A 295 -4.07 -15.99 15.20
N VAL A 296 -3.19 -15.41 14.38
CA VAL A 296 -1.74 -15.45 14.60
C VAL A 296 -1.31 -14.09 15.14
N THR A 297 -0.98 -14.03 16.42
CA THR A 297 -0.45 -12.84 17.06
C THR A 297 1.07 -12.89 17.05
N ARG A 298 1.71 -11.84 16.55
CA ARG A 298 3.17 -11.70 16.55
C ARG A 298 3.58 -10.44 17.29
N SER A 299 4.62 -10.53 18.09
CA SER A 299 5.24 -9.40 18.79
C SER A 299 6.72 -9.37 18.47
N TYR A 300 7.22 -8.19 18.12
CA TYR A 300 8.62 -7.93 17.80
C TYR A 300 9.11 -6.77 18.64
N ASN A 301 10.12 -7.01 19.48
CA ASN A 301 10.76 -5.98 20.26
C ASN A 301 12.10 -5.61 19.60
N PHE A 302 12.21 -4.37 19.12
CA PHE A 302 13.41 -3.88 18.42
C PHE A 302 14.59 -3.61 19.35
N VAL A 303 14.34 -3.40 20.64
CA VAL A 303 15.40 -3.10 21.62
C VAL A 303 16.20 -4.35 21.95
N ASN A 304 15.51 -5.48 22.10
CA ASN A 304 16.12 -6.76 22.49
C ASN A 304 16.26 -7.76 21.33
N ASP A 305 15.75 -7.42 20.14
CA ASP A 305 15.63 -8.33 18.99
C ASP A 305 14.86 -9.63 19.33
N GLU A 306 13.76 -9.48 20.08
CA GLU A 306 12.93 -10.59 20.54
C GLU A 306 11.68 -10.74 19.66
N TYR A 307 11.44 -11.96 19.20
CA TYR A 307 10.25 -12.34 18.45
C TYR A 307 9.43 -13.39 19.19
N HIS A 308 8.13 -13.12 19.31
CA HIS A 308 7.16 -14.06 19.85
C HIS A 308 6.00 -14.24 18.88
N GLU A 309 5.62 -15.49 18.64
CA GLU A 309 4.43 -15.86 17.89
C GLU A 309 3.53 -16.77 18.72
N LYS A 310 2.23 -16.51 18.61
CA LYS A 310 1.21 -17.38 19.17
C LYS A 310 0.07 -17.52 18.16
N ARG A 311 -0.37 -18.77 17.96
CA ARG A 311 -1.54 -19.08 17.15
C ARG A 311 -2.66 -19.60 18.05
N VAL A 312 -3.84 -19.03 17.89
CA VAL A 312 -5.02 -19.39 18.69
C VAL A 312 -6.18 -19.69 17.75
N ARG A 313 -6.89 -20.79 18.00
CA ARG A 313 -8.19 -21.07 17.37
C ARG A 313 -9.27 -20.34 18.16
N GLY A 314 -10.17 -19.64 17.47
CA GLY A 314 -11.26 -18.94 18.12
C GLY A 314 -12.27 -18.41 17.12
N ARG A 315 -13.26 -17.67 17.63
CA ARG A 315 -14.12 -16.81 16.82
C ARG A 315 -13.79 -15.36 17.11
N LEU A 316 -14.06 -14.52 16.13
CA LEU A 316 -13.89 -13.09 16.26
C LEU A 316 -14.87 -12.57 17.33
N ASN A 317 -14.34 -12.17 18.49
CA ASN A 317 -15.13 -11.54 19.53
C ASN A 317 -14.95 -10.01 19.48
N THR A 318 -15.73 -9.29 20.29
CA THR A 318 -15.69 -7.82 20.36
C THR A 318 -14.32 -7.24 20.67
N GLN A 319 -13.49 -7.94 21.46
CA GLN A 319 -12.15 -7.47 21.82
C GLN A 319 -11.23 -7.39 20.59
N ALA A 320 -11.45 -8.22 19.57
CA ALA A 320 -10.67 -8.21 18.33
C ALA A 320 -10.85 -6.93 17.49
N TYR A 321 -11.85 -6.10 17.78
CA TYR A 321 -12.06 -4.80 17.12
C TYR A 321 -11.46 -3.62 17.90
N PHE A 322 -10.70 -3.89 18.96
CA PHE A 322 -10.08 -2.88 19.83
C PHE A 322 -11.07 -1.79 20.33
N PRO A 323 -12.21 -2.17 20.94
CA PRO A 323 -13.18 -1.20 21.46
C PRO A 323 -12.59 -0.41 22.63
N TRP A 324 -12.95 0.87 22.71
CA TRP A 324 -12.88 1.58 23.98
C TRP A 324 -14.07 1.16 24.86
N VAL A 325 -13.78 0.57 26.00
CA VAL A 325 -14.80 0.07 26.94
C VAL A 325 -15.04 1.10 28.04
N ASP A 326 -16.26 1.61 28.14
CA ASP A 326 -16.75 2.41 29.26
C ASP A 326 -17.59 1.51 30.16
N GLU A 327 -16.95 0.97 31.20
CA GLU A 327 -17.57 0.06 32.18
C GLU A 327 -18.68 0.77 32.98
N GLN A 328 -18.58 2.09 33.21
CA GLN A 328 -19.60 2.83 33.98
C GLN A 328 -20.91 2.98 33.22
N ARG A 329 -20.83 3.10 31.89
CA ARG A 329 -22.01 3.26 31.03
C ARG A 329 -22.40 1.98 30.30
N ALA A 330 -21.67 0.89 30.50
CA ALA A 330 -21.77 -0.35 29.74
C ALA A 330 -21.76 -0.07 28.22
N GLN A 331 -20.72 0.62 27.72
CA GLN A 331 -20.59 0.97 26.30
C GLN A 331 -19.29 0.44 25.70
N MET A 332 -19.40 -0.11 24.51
CA MET A 332 -18.25 -0.43 23.65
C MET A 332 -18.22 0.58 22.51
N MET A 333 -17.18 1.39 22.47
CA MET A 333 -17.04 2.48 21.52
C MET A 333 -15.95 2.19 20.49
N PHE A 334 -16.34 2.28 19.23
CA PHE A 334 -15.44 2.23 18.09
C PHE A 334 -15.41 3.60 17.44
N TYR A 335 -14.31 3.93 16.77
CA TYR A 335 -14.28 5.14 15.97
C TYR A 335 -13.62 4.97 14.61
N LYS A 336 -14.07 5.77 13.65
CA LYS A 336 -13.46 5.94 12.34
C LYS A 336 -13.50 7.41 11.95
N VAL A 337 -12.47 7.83 11.24
CA VAL A 337 -12.39 9.14 10.58
C VAL A 337 -12.79 8.90 9.13
N ILE A 338 -13.80 9.60 8.64
CA ILE A 338 -14.24 9.52 7.23
C ILE A 338 -14.05 10.90 6.63
N ASP A 339 -13.34 11.02 5.51
CA ASP A 339 -13.23 12.25 4.72
C ASP A 339 -14.04 12.14 3.42
N PRO A 340 -15.33 12.51 3.41
CA PRO A 340 -16.17 12.41 2.22
C PRO A 340 -15.65 13.21 1.02
N ARG A 341 -14.79 14.21 1.24
CA ARG A 341 -14.37 15.16 0.20
C ARG A 341 -13.50 14.53 -0.87
N ILE A 342 -12.88 13.38 -0.55
CA ILE A 342 -12.06 12.62 -1.50
C ILE A 342 -12.86 11.55 -2.25
N SER A 343 -14.14 11.37 -1.90
CA SER A 343 -15.05 10.45 -2.59
C SER A 343 -15.85 11.15 -3.70
N LEU A 344 -16.44 10.37 -4.60
CA LEU A 344 -17.41 10.89 -5.58
C LEU A 344 -18.85 10.84 -5.07
N ASP A 345 -19.12 10.00 -4.08
CA ASP A 345 -20.46 9.72 -3.54
C ASP A 345 -20.69 10.36 -2.17
N ASP A 346 -19.94 11.40 -1.82
CA ASP A 346 -20.01 12.09 -0.54
C ASP A 346 -19.89 11.14 0.67
N GLY A 347 -19.10 10.07 0.51
CA GLY A 347 -18.73 9.10 1.54
C GLY A 347 -19.81 8.06 1.82
N ILE A 348 -20.89 8.01 1.03
CA ILE A 348 -22.02 7.09 1.24
C ILE A 348 -21.55 5.64 1.40
N GLU A 349 -20.64 5.16 0.54
CA GLU A 349 -20.07 3.81 0.61
C GLU A 349 -19.32 3.57 1.91
N ALA A 350 -18.49 4.52 2.34
CA ALA A 350 -17.75 4.43 3.59
C ALA A 350 -18.68 4.37 4.82
N TYR A 351 -19.71 5.24 4.86
CA TYR A 351 -20.72 5.20 5.91
C TYR A 351 -21.43 3.85 5.94
N CYS A 352 -21.88 3.36 4.78
CA CYS A 352 -22.58 2.10 4.67
C CYS A 352 -21.71 0.92 5.09
N TYR A 353 -20.45 0.90 4.66
CA TYR A 353 -19.47 -0.12 4.99
C TYR A 353 -19.28 -0.22 6.50
N TYR A 354 -18.91 0.88 7.17
CA TYR A 354 -18.65 0.83 8.61
C TYR A 354 -19.92 0.58 9.43
N ILE A 355 -21.07 1.15 9.05
CA ILE A 355 -22.32 0.85 9.75
C ILE A 355 -22.63 -0.65 9.69
N LYS A 356 -22.50 -1.29 8.52
CA LYS A 356 -22.67 -2.74 8.37
C LYS A 356 -21.63 -3.52 9.16
N GLU A 357 -20.35 -3.15 9.02
CA GLU A 357 -19.23 -3.81 9.69
C GLU A 357 -19.44 -3.87 11.21
N TYR A 358 -19.76 -2.74 11.84
CA TYR A 358 -19.92 -2.65 13.29
C TYR A 358 -21.28 -3.10 13.80
N LEU A 359 -22.32 -3.15 12.95
CA LEU A 359 -23.63 -3.72 13.31
C LEU A 359 -23.58 -5.26 13.33
N GLU A 360 -22.69 -5.87 12.57
CA GLU A 360 -22.59 -7.34 12.46
C GLU A 360 -21.54 -7.95 13.40
N ILE A 361 -20.99 -7.17 14.33
CA ILE A 361 -20.05 -7.69 15.34
C ILE A 361 -20.78 -8.64 16.29
N ALA A 362 -20.28 -9.87 16.39
CA ALA A 362 -20.72 -10.82 17.40
C ALA A 362 -20.08 -10.50 18.76
N VAL A 363 -20.91 -10.34 19.80
CA VAL A 363 -20.47 -10.18 21.19
C VAL A 363 -20.56 -11.53 21.89
N ASP A 364 -19.56 -12.37 21.68
CA ASP A 364 -19.53 -13.72 22.26
C ASP A 364 -19.10 -13.74 23.74
N ASP A 365 -18.48 -12.64 24.23
CA ASP A 365 -18.03 -12.52 25.62
C ASP A 365 -19.21 -12.21 26.55
N GLU A 366 -19.53 -13.14 27.47
CA GLU A 366 -20.62 -13.02 28.44
C GLU A 366 -20.59 -11.71 29.23
N LYS A 367 -19.40 -11.18 29.53
CA LYS A 367 -19.24 -9.91 30.25
C LYS A 367 -19.85 -8.72 29.51
N TYR A 368 -19.80 -8.76 28.18
CA TYR A 368 -20.11 -7.60 27.33
C TYR A 368 -21.44 -7.75 26.56
N GLN A 369 -22.19 -8.84 26.76
CA GLN A 369 -23.45 -9.06 26.04
C GLN A 369 -24.48 -7.94 26.24
N GLU A 370 -24.48 -7.28 27.41
CA GLU A 370 -25.40 -6.18 27.70
C GLU A 370 -24.87 -4.81 27.26
N TYR A 371 -23.63 -4.73 26.77
CA TYR A 371 -23.01 -3.45 26.43
C TYR A 371 -23.59 -2.87 25.15
N LEU A 372 -23.86 -1.57 25.16
CA LEU A 372 -24.26 -0.85 23.96
C LEU A 372 -23.05 -0.63 23.05
N VAL A 373 -23.08 -1.26 21.88
CA VAL A 373 -22.13 -1.01 20.80
C VAL A 373 -22.39 0.36 20.17
N THR A 374 -21.36 1.21 20.14
CA THR A 374 -21.41 2.56 19.61
C THR A 374 -20.30 2.78 18.58
N LEU A 375 -20.66 3.16 17.36
CA LEU A 375 -19.75 3.60 16.31
C LEU A 375 -19.73 5.12 16.25
N ARG A 376 -18.54 5.71 16.46
CA ARG A 376 -18.28 7.14 16.31
C ARG A 376 -17.63 7.43 14.97
N LEU A 377 -18.31 8.18 14.12
CA LEU A 377 -17.77 8.62 12.84
C LEU A 377 -17.37 10.08 12.97
N TYR A 378 -16.11 10.38 12.74
CA TYR A 378 -15.63 11.76 12.69
C TYR A 378 -15.61 12.18 11.23
N VAL A 379 -16.10 13.38 10.92
CA VAL A 379 -16.18 13.94 9.55
C VAL A 379 -15.82 15.43 9.57
N PRO A 380 -15.39 16.03 8.44
CA PRO A 380 -15.19 17.47 8.36
C PRO A 380 -16.48 18.26 8.68
N THR A 381 -16.33 19.46 9.26
CA THR A 381 -17.46 20.27 9.74
C THR A 381 -18.50 20.54 8.66
N GLU A 382 -18.03 20.84 7.45
CA GLU A 382 -18.86 21.09 6.27
C GLU A 382 -19.75 19.89 5.93
N ASN A 383 -19.19 18.68 5.92
CA ASN A 383 -19.91 17.45 5.60
C ASN A 383 -20.91 17.02 6.69
N LEU A 384 -20.69 17.40 7.95
CA LEU A 384 -21.65 17.11 9.02
C LEU A 384 -22.99 17.83 8.82
N THR A 385 -22.96 19.02 8.22
CA THR A 385 -24.18 19.79 7.96
C THR A 385 -24.99 19.20 6.80
N GLN A 386 -24.30 18.64 5.81
CA GLN A 386 -24.82 18.08 4.55
C GLN A 386 -24.67 16.55 4.49
N LEU A 387 -24.95 15.84 5.59
CA LEU A 387 -24.79 14.39 5.62
C LEU A 387 -25.87 13.68 4.75
N PRO A 388 -25.49 12.78 3.82
CA PRO A 388 -26.44 12.10 2.91
C PRO A 388 -27.21 10.97 3.61
N LEU A 389 -27.97 11.30 4.65
CA LEU A 389 -28.63 10.30 5.50
C LEU A 389 -29.74 9.54 4.77
N ASN A 390 -30.41 10.16 3.79
CA ASN A 390 -31.50 9.52 3.06
C ASN A 390 -30.92 8.42 2.14
N GLU A 391 -29.86 8.75 1.42
CA GLU A 391 -29.14 7.87 0.51
C GLU A 391 -28.49 6.70 1.27
N ILE A 392 -27.92 6.97 2.45
CA ILE A 392 -27.43 5.92 3.36
C ILE A 392 -28.55 4.97 3.77
N ARG A 393 -29.75 5.49 4.10
CA ARG A 393 -30.91 4.66 4.46
C ARG A 393 -31.42 3.83 3.29
N GLU A 394 -31.40 4.37 2.08
CA GLU A 394 -31.78 3.66 0.87
C GLU A 394 -30.80 2.52 0.56
N LYS A 395 -29.48 2.76 0.62
CA LYS A 395 -28.46 1.71 0.45
C LYS A 395 -28.47 0.65 1.56
N LEU A 396 -28.99 1.00 2.74
CA LEU A 396 -29.13 0.12 3.90
C LEU A 396 -30.60 -0.24 4.18
N SER A 397 -31.35 -0.57 3.12
CA SER A 397 -32.79 -0.83 3.20
C SER A 397 -33.18 -2.02 4.09
N ASP A 398 -32.25 -2.95 4.34
CA ASP A 398 -32.42 -4.09 5.24
C ASP A 398 -32.23 -3.74 6.73
N ILE A 399 -31.84 -2.49 7.03
CA ILE A 399 -31.51 -2.01 8.38
C ILE A 399 -32.53 -0.97 8.84
N GLN A 400 -33.08 -1.15 10.05
CA GLN A 400 -34.02 -0.19 10.64
C GLN A 400 -33.29 0.96 11.33
N PHE A 401 -33.54 2.19 10.89
CA PHE A 401 -33.04 3.41 11.53
C PHE A 401 -34.05 3.96 12.54
N LYS A 402 -33.61 4.25 13.76
CA LYS A 402 -34.45 4.75 14.87
C LYS A 402 -33.76 5.91 15.58
N ARG A 403 -34.56 6.72 16.29
CA ARG A 403 -34.08 7.75 17.24
C ARG A 403 -33.07 8.74 16.64
N ILE A 404 -33.31 9.20 15.42
CA ILE A 404 -32.46 10.21 14.76
C ILE A 404 -32.55 11.52 15.56
N ARG A 405 -31.40 12.02 16.03
CA ARG A 405 -31.27 13.26 16.80
C ARG A 405 -30.13 14.09 16.22
N LYS A 406 -30.45 15.29 15.73
CA LYS A 406 -29.48 16.28 15.26
C LYS A 406 -29.27 17.35 16.34
N ARG A 407 -28.03 17.58 16.74
CA ARG A 407 -27.60 18.65 17.66
C ARG A 407 -26.43 19.41 17.03
N ARG A 408 -26.11 20.60 17.55
CA ARG A 408 -24.96 21.38 17.05
C ARG A 408 -23.67 20.55 17.15
N GLY A 409 -23.05 20.29 15.99
CA GLY A 409 -21.81 19.50 15.89
C GLY A 409 -21.96 18.02 16.26
N ARG A 410 -23.17 17.44 16.16
CA ARG A 410 -23.40 15.99 16.36
C ARG A 410 -24.68 15.52 15.67
N LEU A 411 -24.61 14.41 14.96
CA LEU A 411 -25.78 13.61 14.58
C LEU A 411 -25.72 12.26 15.31
N SER A 412 -26.84 11.73 15.78
CA SER A 412 -26.87 10.38 16.33
C SER A 412 -28.14 9.64 15.97
N PHE A 413 -28.03 8.34 15.75
CA PHE A 413 -29.16 7.46 15.45
C PHE A 413 -28.83 6.03 15.89
N ASP A 414 -29.86 5.22 16.10
CA ASP A 414 -29.74 3.80 16.40
C ASP A 414 -30.09 3.01 15.12
N VAL A 415 -29.30 1.99 14.77
CA VAL A 415 -29.58 1.07 13.66
C VAL A 415 -29.78 -0.36 14.18
N LYS A 416 -30.74 -1.10 13.61
CA LYS A 416 -31.07 -2.48 14.02
C LYS A 416 -31.26 -3.41 12.82
N LYS A 417 -30.71 -4.63 12.93
CA LYS A 417 -30.91 -5.74 11.98
C LYS A 417 -31.01 -7.04 12.76
N GLY A 418 -32.18 -7.67 12.77
CA GLY A 418 -32.46 -8.83 13.63
C GLY A 418 -32.26 -8.49 15.11
N VAL A 419 -31.42 -9.27 15.80
CA VAL A 419 -31.04 -9.05 17.21
C VAL A 419 -29.96 -7.98 17.39
N ASN A 420 -29.25 -7.62 16.32
CA ASN A 420 -28.12 -6.71 16.40
C ASN A 420 -28.60 -5.25 16.51
N HIS A 421 -27.94 -4.49 17.37
CA HIS A 421 -28.20 -3.08 17.59
C HIS A 421 -26.88 -2.31 17.69
N LEU A 422 -26.74 -1.27 16.88
CA LEU A 422 -25.61 -0.35 16.90
C LEU A 422 -26.13 1.08 17.10
N ARG A 423 -25.48 1.83 17.98
CA ARG A 423 -25.61 3.29 18.04
C ARG A 423 -24.57 3.94 17.13
N VAL A 424 -25.00 4.84 16.26
CA VAL A 424 -24.08 5.62 15.42
C VAL A 424 -24.10 7.07 15.89
N GLU A 425 -22.91 7.62 16.11
CA GLU A 425 -22.70 9.02 16.47
C GLU A 425 -21.73 9.65 15.48
N ILE A 426 -22.18 10.68 14.75
CA ILE A 426 -21.36 11.41 13.79
C ILE A 426 -20.96 12.75 14.39
N TYR A 427 -19.66 12.98 14.50
CA TYR A 427 -19.04 14.14 15.12
C TYR A 427 -18.18 14.91 14.11
N ASP A 428 -17.95 16.17 14.43
CA ASP A 428 -17.03 17.03 13.72
C ASP A 428 -15.56 16.71 14.09
N TYR A 429 -14.65 16.70 13.11
CA TYR A 429 -13.21 16.43 13.25
C TYR A 429 -12.53 17.14 14.42
N PRO A 430 -12.72 18.45 14.68
CA PRO A 430 -12.07 19.14 15.79
C PRO A 430 -12.42 18.58 17.18
N LYS A 431 -13.48 17.76 17.30
CA LYS A 431 -13.77 17.05 18.54
C LYS A 431 -12.85 15.85 18.78
N LEU A 432 -12.28 15.25 17.73
CA LEU A 432 -11.29 14.18 17.86
C LEU A 432 -10.05 14.66 18.62
N ASN A 433 -9.57 15.87 18.32
CA ASN A 433 -8.38 16.46 18.97
C ASN A 433 -8.58 16.68 20.48
N LYS A 434 -9.81 16.99 20.94
CA LYS A 434 -10.13 17.09 22.37
C LYS A 434 -10.16 15.72 23.06
N PHE A 435 -10.50 14.66 22.34
CA PHE A 435 -10.42 13.28 22.85
C PHE A 435 -8.98 12.77 22.91
N ALA A 436 -8.14 13.09 21.92
CA ALA A 436 -6.71 12.73 21.92
C ALA A 436 -5.90 13.44 23.02
N THR A 437 -6.28 14.66 23.42
CA THR A 437 -5.65 15.37 24.55
C THR A 437 -6.05 14.83 25.91
N LEU A 438 -7.24 14.23 26.04
CA LEU A 438 -7.67 13.53 27.26
C LEU A 438 -6.96 12.18 27.45
N GLN A 439 -6.27 11.67 26.43
CA GLN A 439 -5.50 10.42 26.44
C GLN A 439 -4.02 10.60 26.79
N LYS A 440 -3.54 11.83 27.03
CA LYS A 440 -2.18 12.11 27.52
C LYS A 440 -2.10 12.29 29.04
N ILE A 441 -3.09 11.80 29.80
CA ILE A 441 -3.08 11.78 31.27
C ILE A 441 -3.05 10.34 31.75
#